data_AF-A0A941LNW8-F1
#
_entry.id   AF-A0A941LNW8-F1
#
_cell.length_a   1.000
_cell.length_b   1.000
_cell.length_c   1.000
_cell.angle_alpha   90.00
_cell.angle_beta   90.00
_cell.angle_gamma   90.00
#
_symmetry.space_group_name_H-M   'P 1'
#
loop_
_entity.id
_entity.type
_entity.pdbx_description
1 polymer ?
#
loop_
_entity_poly.entity_id
_entity_poly.type
_entity_poly.pdbx_seq_one_letter_code
_entity_poly.pdbx_strand_id
1 'polypeptide(L)'
;MKSATLYKFRSFDNWKLILDILVNKRMYAAPFHMLNDPMEGRYYYFGSAVSRGFERALMRSKSRRNILSLSKTKTNTLLWSYYAGGHTGVAIGIRRPKDAVSSLVVRDVTYDSGVYLDAKAVQRPPEQLALDILTQKQMPWEHEHEVRVFSDENYVRVTVVELVLGCNTSFLDESLFRQLAKRCHPRVPVTKLRRSALDEPNAVDWQR
;
A
#
# COMPACT_ATOMS: atom_id res chain seq x y z
N MET A 1 -3.62 -16.78 16.38
CA MET A 1 -3.65 -15.32 16.19
C MET A 1 -4.25 -14.99 14.84
N LYS A 2 -5.27 -14.11 14.77
CA LYS A 2 -5.80 -13.63 13.48
C LYS A 2 -4.70 -12.81 12.78
N SER A 3 -4.45 -13.07 11.51
CA SER A 3 -3.51 -12.29 10.70
C SER A 3 -4.09 -10.88 10.49
N ALA A 4 -3.25 -9.84 10.62
CA ALA A 4 -3.65 -8.46 10.44
C ALA A 4 -4.23 -8.20 9.03
N THR A 5 -5.25 -7.36 8.94
CA THR A 5 -5.84 -6.91 7.67
C THR A 5 -5.15 -5.63 7.20
N LEU A 6 -4.83 -5.55 5.91
CA LEU A 6 -4.32 -4.35 5.25
C LEU A 6 -5.28 -3.93 4.13
N TYR A 7 -5.39 -2.64 3.86
CA TYR A 7 -6.42 -2.08 3.01
C TYR A 7 -5.85 -1.41 1.76
N LYS A 8 -6.53 -1.62 0.63
CA LYS A 8 -6.32 -0.85 -0.60
C LYS A 8 -7.60 -0.11 -0.96
N PHE A 9 -7.49 1.19 -1.19
CA PHE A 9 -8.60 2.06 -1.57
C PHE A 9 -8.70 2.17 -3.09
N ARG A 10 -9.93 2.12 -3.62
CA ARG A 10 -10.22 2.24 -5.05
C ARG A 10 -11.49 3.03 -5.28
N SER A 11 -11.43 4.00 -6.21
CA SER A 11 -12.59 4.69 -6.74
C SER A 11 -13.39 3.78 -7.68
N PHE A 12 -14.71 3.97 -7.73
CA PHE A 12 -15.56 3.37 -8.76
C PHE A 12 -15.40 4.03 -10.13
N ASP A 13 -14.66 5.14 -10.27
CA ASP A 13 -14.31 5.67 -11.60
C ASP A 13 -13.41 4.69 -12.39
N ASN A 14 -12.68 3.81 -11.68
CA ASN A 14 -11.81 2.80 -12.28
C ASN A 14 -12.17 1.38 -11.83
N TRP A 15 -13.31 0.90 -12.32
CA TRP A 15 -13.78 -0.46 -12.09
C TRP A 15 -12.79 -1.55 -12.52
N LYS A 16 -11.94 -1.30 -13.52
CA LYS A 16 -10.98 -2.30 -14.01
C LYS A 16 -10.04 -2.79 -12.92
N LEU A 17 -9.54 -1.89 -12.07
CA LEU A 17 -8.67 -2.27 -10.96
C LEU A 17 -9.41 -3.06 -9.88
N ILE A 18 -10.67 -2.71 -9.62
CA ILE A 18 -11.52 -3.42 -8.65
C ILE A 18 -11.83 -4.83 -9.16
N LEU A 19 -12.19 -4.95 -10.44
CA LEU A 19 -12.49 -6.22 -11.10
C LEU A 19 -11.28 -7.16 -11.09
N ASP A 20 -10.08 -6.67 -11.42
CA ASP A 20 -8.86 -7.49 -11.39
C ASP A 20 -8.60 -8.04 -9.97
N ILE A 21 -8.89 -7.25 -8.93
CA ILE A 21 -8.74 -7.71 -7.53
C ILE A 21 -9.78 -8.78 -7.19
N LEU A 22 -11.06 -8.56 -7.48
CA LEU A 22 -12.13 -9.48 -7.08
C LEU A 22 -12.13 -10.78 -7.91
N VAL A 23 -11.85 -10.68 -9.21
CA VAL A 23 -11.90 -11.82 -10.13
C VAL A 23 -10.58 -12.58 -10.09
N ASN A 24 -9.46 -11.88 -10.27
CA ASN A 24 -8.15 -12.51 -10.41
C ASN A 24 -7.38 -12.63 -9.07
N LYS A 25 -7.92 -12.09 -7.98
CA LYS A 25 -7.35 -12.20 -6.62
C LYS A 25 -5.89 -11.73 -6.57
N ARG A 26 -5.61 -10.64 -7.28
CA ARG A 26 -4.28 -10.03 -7.38
C ARG A 26 -4.36 -8.51 -7.33
N MET A 27 -3.29 -7.88 -6.89
CA MET A 27 -3.14 -6.42 -6.92
C MET A 27 -1.88 -6.07 -7.70
N TYR A 28 -1.96 -5.00 -8.48
CA TYR A 28 -0.80 -4.44 -9.17
C TYR A 28 0.18 -3.82 -8.16
N ALA A 29 1.44 -4.22 -8.26
CA ALA A 29 2.58 -3.61 -7.57
C ALA A 29 3.34 -2.77 -8.60
N ALA A 30 3.52 -1.49 -8.30
CA ALA A 30 4.09 -0.51 -9.24
C ALA A 30 5.57 -0.28 -8.95
N PRO A 31 6.42 -0.01 -9.95
CA PRO A 31 7.76 0.49 -9.68
C PRO A 31 7.67 1.87 -9.02
N PHE A 32 8.67 2.22 -8.20
CA PHE A 32 8.60 3.40 -7.33
C PHE A 32 8.37 4.73 -8.07
N HIS A 33 8.84 4.86 -9.32
CA HIS A 33 8.67 6.07 -10.12
C HIS A 33 7.25 6.27 -10.69
N MET A 34 6.36 5.30 -10.50
CA MET A 34 4.93 5.39 -10.86
C MET A 34 4.02 5.63 -9.64
N LEU A 35 4.59 5.72 -8.44
CA LEU A 35 3.83 6.08 -7.25
C LEU A 35 3.46 7.57 -7.27
N ASN A 36 2.45 7.93 -6.49
CA ASN A 36 1.89 9.28 -6.50
C ASN A 36 2.72 10.33 -5.75
N ASP A 37 3.61 9.90 -4.85
CA ASP A 37 4.51 10.80 -4.15
C ASP A 37 5.77 11.06 -5.03
N PRO A 38 6.02 12.31 -5.47
CA PRO A 38 7.20 12.64 -6.27
C PRO A 38 8.51 12.50 -5.48
N MET A 39 8.46 12.31 -4.16
CA MET A 39 9.62 12.11 -3.31
C MET A 39 10.05 10.64 -3.21
N GLU A 40 9.37 9.73 -3.90
CA GLU A 40 9.63 8.31 -3.75
C GLU A 40 11.03 7.87 -4.15
N GLY A 41 11.65 7.13 -3.24
CA GLY A 41 13.00 6.60 -3.41
C GLY A 41 14.10 7.66 -3.45
N ARG A 42 13.85 8.88 -2.99
CA ARG A 42 14.87 9.93 -2.83
C ARG A 42 15.77 9.63 -1.62
N TYR A 43 17.04 10.00 -1.76
CA TYR A 43 18.05 9.93 -0.71
C TYR A 43 19.07 11.06 -0.91
N TYR A 44 19.74 11.45 0.16
CA TYR A 44 20.76 12.48 0.20
C TYR A 44 22.11 11.86 0.55
N TYR A 45 23.20 12.40 0.03
CA TYR A 45 24.55 11.99 0.39
C TYR A 45 25.50 13.20 0.31
N PHE A 46 26.56 13.17 1.12
CA PHE A 46 27.55 14.25 1.17
C PHE A 46 28.90 13.77 0.65
N GLY A 47 29.54 14.58 -0.20
CA GLY A 47 30.89 14.35 -0.72
C GLY A 47 31.00 13.20 -1.74
N SER A 48 32.22 12.68 -1.90
CA SER A 48 32.55 11.58 -2.81
C SER A 48 32.27 10.18 -2.25
N ALA A 49 31.52 10.08 -1.15
CA ALA A 49 31.27 8.82 -0.45
C ALA A 49 30.52 7.79 -1.32
N VAL A 50 29.73 8.25 -2.29
CA VAL A 50 28.98 7.38 -3.21
C VAL A 50 29.69 7.35 -4.57
N SER A 51 30.26 6.20 -4.93
CA SER A 51 30.82 6.01 -6.27
C SER A 51 29.70 5.94 -7.32
N ARG A 52 29.97 6.38 -8.56
CA ARG A 52 29.02 6.23 -9.69
C ARG A 52 28.63 4.77 -9.94
N GLY A 53 29.54 3.84 -9.66
CA GLY A 53 29.27 2.40 -9.76
C GLY A 53 28.19 1.95 -8.77
N PHE A 54 28.33 2.38 -7.51
CA PHE A 54 27.36 2.10 -6.47
C PHE A 54 26.01 2.77 -6.73
N GLU A 55 26.00 4.03 -7.18
CA GLU A 55 24.77 4.75 -7.52
C GLU A 55 23.96 4.02 -8.61
N ARG A 56 24.63 3.53 -9.66
CA ARG A 56 23.98 2.72 -10.71
C ARG A 56 23.45 1.40 -10.17
N ALA A 57 24.20 0.71 -9.31
CA ALA A 57 23.77 -0.54 -8.68
C ALA A 57 22.55 -0.32 -7.77
N LEU A 58 22.54 0.77 -7.00
CA LEU A 58 21.43 1.16 -6.14
C LEU A 58 20.19 1.51 -6.95
N MET A 59 20.34 2.31 -8.01
CA MET A 59 19.22 2.64 -8.90
C MET A 59 18.64 1.39 -9.56
N ARG A 60 19.48 0.47 -10.04
CA ARG A 60 19.04 -0.82 -10.59
C ARG A 60 18.29 -1.65 -9.54
N SER A 61 18.79 -1.67 -8.31
CA SER A 61 18.16 -2.38 -7.20
C SER A 61 16.79 -1.81 -6.85
N LYS A 62 16.64 -0.49 -6.83
CA LYS A 62 15.33 0.18 -6.65
C LYS A 62 14.37 -0.14 -7.80
N SER A 63 14.81 0.00 -9.04
CA SER A 63 13.97 -0.24 -10.23
C SER A 63 13.52 -1.68 -10.39
N ARG A 64 14.26 -2.64 -9.85
CA ARG A 64 13.88 -4.06 -9.89
C ARG A 64 12.67 -4.36 -9.00
N ARG A 65 12.42 -3.56 -7.96
CA ARG A 65 11.35 -3.80 -6.99
C ARG A 65 10.08 -3.08 -7.40
N ASN A 66 8.98 -3.82 -7.41
CA ASN A 66 7.63 -3.31 -7.46
C ASN A 66 7.04 -3.20 -6.06
N ILE A 67 6.19 -2.22 -5.85
CA ILE A 67 5.65 -1.81 -4.57
C ILE A 67 4.12 -1.87 -4.63
N LEU A 68 3.55 -2.70 -3.77
CA LEU A 68 2.13 -2.65 -3.42
C LEU A 68 1.98 -1.91 -2.09
N SER A 69 1.52 -0.65 -2.17
CA SER A 69 1.18 0.18 -1.02
C SER A 69 -0.19 -0.18 -0.43
N LEU A 70 -0.25 -0.47 0.86
CA LEU A 70 -1.47 -0.79 1.60
C LEU A 70 -1.53 0.03 2.89
N SER A 71 -2.71 0.25 3.45
CA SER A 71 -2.86 0.93 4.74
C SER A 71 -3.23 -0.05 5.86
N LYS A 72 -2.82 0.24 7.10
CA LYS A 72 -3.32 -0.46 8.29
C LYS A 72 -4.75 -0.06 8.67
N THR A 73 -5.23 1.09 8.19
CA THR A 73 -6.54 1.65 8.56
C THR A 73 -7.49 1.67 7.37
N LYS A 74 -8.77 1.48 7.67
CA LYS A 74 -9.90 1.66 6.74
C LYS A 74 -10.74 2.89 7.04
N THR A 75 -10.41 3.64 8.10
CA THR A 75 -11.22 4.75 8.62
C THR A 75 -10.57 6.11 8.41
N ASN A 76 -9.38 6.18 7.81
CA ASN A 76 -8.71 7.45 7.58
C ASN A 76 -9.44 8.30 6.51
N THR A 77 -9.86 9.51 6.86
CA THR A 77 -10.63 10.39 5.95
C THR A 77 -9.85 10.74 4.69
N LEU A 78 -8.55 11.04 4.81
CA LEU A 78 -7.72 11.46 3.68
C LEU A 78 -7.54 10.34 2.66
N LEU A 79 -7.34 9.10 3.11
CA LEU A 79 -7.25 7.94 2.21
C LEU A 79 -8.53 7.74 1.37
N TRP A 80 -9.69 7.90 1.98
CA TRP A 80 -10.97 7.84 1.27
C TRP A 80 -11.13 8.98 0.26
N SER A 81 -10.71 10.19 0.65
CA SER A 81 -10.75 11.37 -0.21
C SER A 81 -9.84 11.20 -1.43
N TYR A 82 -8.60 10.77 -1.25
CA TYR A 82 -7.61 10.66 -2.32
C TYR A 82 -7.78 9.44 -3.22
N TYR A 83 -8.06 8.27 -2.63
CA TYR A 83 -7.92 7.00 -3.34
C TYR A 83 -9.24 6.25 -3.57
N ALA A 84 -10.32 6.67 -2.93
CA ALA A 84 -11.66 6.08 -3.07
C ALA A 84 -12.71 7.08 -3.57
N GLY A 85 -12.30 8.01 -4.44
CA GLY A 85 -13.21 8.90 -5.17
C GLY A 85 -14.04 9.79 -4.25
N GLY A 86 -13.45 10.37 -3.21
CA GLY A 86 -14.20 11.22 -2.29
C GLY A 86 -15.26 10.46 -1.49
N HIS A 87 -14.90 9.28 -0.97
CA HIS A 87 -15.79 8.40 -0.17
C HIS A 87 -16.91 7.71 -0.96
N THR A 88 -16.82 7.66 -2.28
CA THR A 88 -17.80 6.94 -3.13
C THR A 88 -17.39 5.50 -3.45
N GLY A 89 -16.10 5.21 -3.38
CA GLY A 89 -15.52 3.93 -3.77
C GLY A 89 -15.53 2.85 -2.68
N VAL A 90 -14.46 2.06 -2.63
CA VAL A 90 -14.32 0.90 -1.76
C VAL A 90 -12.92 0.82 -1.13
N ALA A 91 -12.86 0.41 0.14
CA ALA A 91 -11.65 -0.10 0.78
C ALA A 91 -11.68 -1.63 0.77
N ILE A 92 -10.68 -2.24 0.14
CA ILE A 92 -10.55 -3.68 -0.02
C ILE A 92 -9.55 -4.18 1.02
N GLY A 93 -10.05 -4.87 2.04
CA GLY A 93 -9.25 -5.47 3.09
C GLY A 93 -8.71 -6.83 2.67
N ILE A 94 -7.39 -7.00 2.74
CA ILE A 94 -6.70 -8.25 2.44
C ILE A 94 -5.96 -8.76 3.67
N ARG A 95 -5.78 -10.08 3.74
CA ARG A 95 -4.88 -10.68 4.73
C ARG A 95 -3.45 -10.22 4.45
N ARG A 96 -2.73 -9.70 5.47
CA ARG A 96 -1.31 -9.37 5.36
C ARG A 96 -0.56 -10.58 4.78
N PRO A 97 0.14 -10.43 3.63
CA PRO A 97 0.95 -11.51 3.08
C PRO A 97 1.94 -11.99 4.13
N LYS A 98 2.11 -13.31 4.24
CA LYS A 98 3.11 -13.91 5.12
C LYS A 98 4.44 -13.99 4.36
N ASP A 99 5.52 -13.62 5.02
CA ASP A 99 6.88 -13.66 4.46
C ASP A 99 7.28 -15.08 3.98
N ALA A 100 6.67 -16.12 4.56
CA ALA A 100 7.03 -17.52 4.32
C ALA A 100 6.57 -18.12 2.96
N VAL A 101 5.82 -17.39 2.12
CA VAL A 101 5.15 -17.99 0.93
C VAL A 101 5.69 -17.47 -0.41
N SER A 102 6.67 -16.55 -0.42
CA SER A 102 7.11 -15.93 -1.68
C SER A 102 8.39 -15.10 -1.53
N SER A 103 8.99 -14.71 -2.66
CA SER A 103 10.01 -13.65 -2.80
C SER A 103 9.54 -12.24 -2.37
N LEU A 104 8.40 -12.15 -1.67
CA LEU A 104 7.83 -10.90 -1.20
C LEU A 104 8.51 -10.47 0.10
N VAL A 105 8.72 -9.17 0.23
CA VAL A 105 9.18 -8.55 1.48
C VAL A 105 8.12 -7.57 1.94
N VAL A 106 7.61 -7.73 3.16
CA VAL A 106 6.60 -6.82 3.72
C VAL A 106 7.26 -5.89 4.73
N ARG A 107 7.15 -4.57 4.55
CA ARG A 107 7.70 -3.58 5.48
C ARG A 107 6.70 -2.48 5.81
N ASP A 108 6.69 -2.09 7.07
CA ASP A 108 6.00 -0.90 7.54
C ASP A 108 6.79 0.34 7.10
N VAL A 109 6.12 1.34 6.53
CA VAL A 109 6.76 2.59 6.10
C VAL A 109 7.21 3.37 7.32
N THR A 110 8.42 3.91 7.25
CA THR A 110 8.96 4.85 8.22
C THR A 110 8.78 6.26 7.69
N TYR A 111 8.32 7.16 8.55
CA TYR A 111 8.06 8.54 8.21
C TYR A 111 9.17 9.40 8.79
N ASP A 112 9.94 10.05 7.90
CA ASP A 112 11.07 10.90 8.27
C ASP A 112 11.28 11.98 7.19
N SER A 113 12.11 12.97 7.50
CA SER A 113 12.56 14.06 6.64
C SER A 113 13.48 13.64 5.48
N GLY A 114 14.00 12.41 5.48
CA GLY A 114 14.74 11.84 4.35
C GLY A 114 15.78 10.80 4.75
N VAL A 115 16.29 10.06 3.76
CA VAL A 115 17.37 9.07 3.96
C VAL A 115 18.71 9.69 3.62
N TYR A 116 19.62 9.75 4.60
CA TYR A 116 21.00 10.21 4.39
C TYR A 116 21.93 8.99 4.28
N LEU A 117 22.65 8.90 3.17
CA LEU A 117 23.69 7.90 2.95
C LEU A 117 25.02 8.47 3.42
N ASP A 118 25.56 7.89 4.48
CA ASP A 118 26.92 8.13 4.94
C ASP A 118 27.89 7.09 4.37
N ALA A 119 29.17 7.22 4.70
CA ALA A 119 30.21 6.27 4.27
C ALA A 119 29.96 4.84 4.77
N LYS A 120 29.20 4.65 5.85
CA LYS A 120 28.84 3.31 6.37
C LYS A 120 27.69 2.70 5.59
N ALA A 121 26.71 3.50 5.17
CA ALA A 121 25.59 3.06 4.36
C ALA A 121 26.04 2.48 3.01
N VAL A 122 27.10 3.04 2.41
CA VAL A 122 27.67 2.57 1.13
C VAL A 122 28.40 1.21 1.25
N GLN A 123 28.72 0.77 2.48
CA GLN A 123 29.28 -0.57 2.71
C GLN A 123 28.21 -1.67 2.70
N ARG A 124 26.92 -1.30 2.77
CA ARG A 124 25.80 -2.25 2.76
C ARG A 124 25.47 -2.68 1.33
N PRO A 125 24.89 -3.88 1.14
CA PRO A 125 24.43 -4.32 -0.17
C PRO A 125 23.41 -3.33 -0.78
N PRO A 126 23.56 -2.93 -2.06
CA PRO A 126 22.64 -2.02 -2.73
C PRO A 126 21.17 -2.48 -2.68
N GLU A 127 20.92 -3.79 -2.66
CA GLU A 127 19.58 -4.37 -2.58
C GLU A 127 18.91 -4.09 -1.24
N GLN A 128 19.66 -4.19 -0.14
CA GLN A 128 19.14 -3.90 1.19
C GLN A 128 18.89 -2.40 1.36
N LEU A 129 19.84 -1.59 0.90
CA LEU A 129 19.73 -0.13 0.95
C LEU A 129 18.60 0.40 0.07
N ALA A 130 18.36 -0.22 -1.09
CA ALA A 130 17.23 0.10 -1.95
C ALA A 130 15.89 -0.13 -1.23
N LEU A 131 15.74 -1.25 -0.52
CA LEU A 131 14.53 -1.51 0.27
C LEU A 131 14.36 -0.49 1.40
N ASP A 132 15.44 -0.12 2.09
CA ASP A 132 15.38 0.89 3.15
C ASP A 132 14.93 2.25 2.61
N ILE A 133 15.54 2.70 1.51
CA ILE A 133 15.16 3.95 0.83
C ILE A 133 13.70 3.91 0.37
N LEU A 134 13.27 2.79 -0.20
CA LEU A 134 11.89 2.62 -0.66
C LEU A 134 10.89 2.33 0.47
N THR A 135 11.32 2.28 1.74
CA THR A 135 10.43 2.14 2.91
C THR A 135 10.24 3.48 3.61
N GLN A 136 10.74 4.57 3.04
CA GLN A 136 10.77 5.88 3.67
C GLN A 136 9.83 6.83 2.95
N LYS A 137 9.11 7.65 3.71
CA LYS A 137 8.15 8.62 3.19
C LYS A 137 8.16 9.87 4.04
N GLN A 138 7.79 11.00 3.46
CA GLN A 138 7.76 12.26 4.21
C GLN A 138 6.64 12.28 5.24
N MET A 139 6.87 12.97 6.37
CA MET A 139 5.92 13.13 7.48
C MET A 139 4.48 13.49 7.07
N PRO A 140 4.20 14.34 6.06
CA PRO A 140 2.82 14.62 5.65
C PRO A 140 1.99 13.38 5.26
N TRP A 141 2.65 12.28 4.90
CA TRP A 141 2.01 11.02 4.52
C TRP A 141 1.84 10.03 5.69
N GLU A 142 2.21 10.39 6.92
CA GLU A 142 2.14 9.52 8.10
C GLU A 142 0.74 8.93 8.32
N HIS A 143 -0.29 9.74 8.06
CA HIS A 143 -1.70 9.37 8.17
C HIS A 143 -2.10 8.15 7.31
N GLU A 144 -1.30 7.78 6.30
CA GLU A 144 -1.58 6.60 5.49
C GLU A 144 -1.34 5.29 6.26
N HIS A 145 -0.54 5.30 7.33
CA HIS A 145 -0.11 4.11 8.06
C HIS A 145 0.29 2.98 7.08
N GLU A 146 1.17 3.32 6.13
CA GLU A 146 1.46 2.54 4.95
C GLU A 146 2.28 1.29 5.29
N VAL A 147 1.92 0.18 4.66
CA VAL A 147 2.68 -1.07 4.63
C VAL A 147 2.94 -1.39 3.15
N ARG A 148 4.22 -1.59 2.81
CA ARG A 148 4.67 -1.93 1.46
C ARG A 148 4.93 -3.41 1.35
N VAL A 149 4.38 -4.00 0.29
CA VAL A 149 4.75 -5.34 -0.16
C VAL A 149 5.64 -5.18 -1.38
N PHE A 150 6.92 -5.53 -1.24
CA PHE A 150 7.88 -5.54 -2.33
C PHE A 150 7.82 -6.85 -3.10
N SER A 151 7.82 -6.77 -4.42
CA SER A 151 7.76 -7.90 -5.34
C SER A 151 8.74 -7.70 -6.50
N ASP A 152 9.24 -8.79 -7.07
CA ASP A 152 9.95 -8.76 -8.36
C ASP A 152 8.97 -8.84 -9.55
N GLU A 153 7.68 -9.11 -9.28
CA GLU A 153 6.61 -9.19 -10.27
C GLU A 153 5.66 -7.99 -10.18
N ASN A 154 4.97 -7.69 -11.28
CA ASN A 154 4.00 -6.58 -11.36
C ASN A 154 2.69 -6.87 -10.61
N TYR A 155 2.44 -8.13 -10.22
CA TYR A 155 1.22 -8.52 -9.55
C TYR A 155 1.51 -9.38 -8.33
N VAL A 156 0.81 -9.06 -7.24
CA VAL A 156 0.87 -9.81 -5.98
C VAL A 156 -0.45 -10.53 -5.79
N ARG A 157 -0.43 -11.84 -5.58
CA ARG A 157 -1.64 -12.61 -5.21
C ARG A 157 -2.09 -12.20 -3.81
N VAL A 158 -3.38 -11.98 -3.64
CA VAL A 158 -3.98 -11.49 -2.38
C VAL A 158 -5.17 -12.35 -1.96
N THR A 159 -5.40 -12.40 -0.65
CA THR A 159 -6.62 -12.99 -0.09
C THR A 159 -7.49 -11.87 0.46
N VAL A 160 -8.58 -11.54 -0.26
CA VAL A 160 -9.59 -10.59 0.21
C VAL A 160 -10.31 -11.19 1.41
N VAL A 161 -10.40 -10.43 2.51
CA VAL A 161 -11.02 -10.85 3.77
C VAL A 161 -12.19 -9.95 4.18
N GLU A 162 -12.26 -8.72 3.68
CA GLU A 162 -13.40 -7.83 3.86
C GLU A 162 -13.47 -6.77 2.75
N LEU A 163 -14.66 -6.25 2.51
CA LEU A 163 -14.92 -5.16 1.57
C LEU A 163 -15.75 -4.10 2.27
N VAL A 164 -15.32 -2.85 2.20
CA VAL A 164 -15.98 -1.73 2.87
C VAL A 164 -16.32 -0.67 1.83
N LEU A 165 -17.60 -0.40 1.64
CA LEU A 165 -18.10 0.67 0.78
C LEU A 165 -17.97 2.02 1.47
N GLY A 166 -17.71 3.07 0.69
CA GLY A 166 -17.64 4.43 1.18
C GLY A 166 -18.99 4.97 1.67
N CYS A 167 -18.94 5.96 2.55
CA CYS A 167 -20.15 6.53 3.13
C CYS A 167 -21.00 7.32 2.11
N ASN A 168 -20.40 7.76 1.00
CA ASN A 168 -21.04 8.49 -0.08
C ASN A 168 -21.31 7.61 -1.32
N THR A 169 -21.09 6.29 -1.26
CA THR A 169 -21.42 5.38 -2.37
C THR A 169 -22.90 5.46 -2.72
N SER A 170 -23.21 5.64 -4.01
CA SER A 170 -24.58 5.69 -4.54
C SER A 170 -25.31 4.37 -4.34
N PHE A 171 -26.65 4.38 -4.31
CA PHE A 171 -27.44 3.16 -4.18
C PHE A 171 -27.18 2.16 -5.33
N LEU A 172 -27.03 2.67 -6.56
CA LEU A 172 -26.77 1.85 -7.74
C LEU A 172 -25.40 1.17 -7.68
N ASP A 173 -24.34 1.93 -7.36
CA ASP A 173 -22.99 1.38 -7.23
C ASP A 173 -22.89 0.40 -6.08
N GLU A 174 -23.53 0.70 -4.94
CA GLU A 174 -23.59 -0.21 -3.80
C GLU A 174 -24.27 -1.53 -4.17
N SER A 175 -25.43 -1.48 -4.82
CA SER A 175 -26.16 -2.67 -5.26
C SER A 175 -25.32 -3.51 -6.23
N LEU A 176 -24.75 -2.88 -7.25
CA LEU A 176 -23.91 -3.55 -8.25
C LEU A 176 -22.67 -4.19 -7.60
N PHE A 177 -21.96 -3.43 -6.78
CA PHE A 177 -20.76 -3.90 -6.10
C PHE A 177 -21.05 -5.08 -5.17
N ARG A 178 -22.14 -5.03 -4.40
CA ARG A 178 -22.56 -6.13 -3.51
C ARG A 178 -22.87 -7.40 -4.29
N GLN A 179 -23.55 -7.29 -5.43
CA GLN A 179 -23.85 -8.44 -6.29
C GLN A 179 -22.56 -9.06 -6.87
N LEU A 180 -21.64 -8.23 -7.36
CA LEU A 180 -20.35 -8.67 -7.85
C LEU A 180 -19.52 -9.35 -6.75
N ALA A 181 -19.39 -8.71 -5.60
CA ALA A 181 -18.65 -9.22 -4.45
C ALA A 181 -19.21 -10.57 -3.97
N LYS A 182 -20.54 -10.74 -3.92
CA LYS A 182 -21.18 -12.00 -3.54
C LYS A 182 -20.87 -13.13 -4.52
N ARG A 183 -20.77 -12.83 -5.83
CA ARG A 183 -20.43 -13.84 -6.86
C ARG A 183 -18.95 -14.26 -6.79
N CYS A 184 -18.04 -13.30 -6.61
CA CYS A 184 -16.61 -13.57 -6.56
C CYS A 184 -16.15 -14.14 -5.20
N HIS A 185 -16.77 -13.66 -4.11
CA HIS A 185 -16.36 -13.92 -2.72
C HIS A 185 -17.58 -14.08 -1.79
N PRO A 186 -18.35 -15.18 -1.89
CA PRO A 186 -19.63 -15.34 -1.18
C PRO A 186 -19.54 -15.33 0.36
N ARG A 187 -18.33 -15.52 0.92
CA ARG A 187 -18.09 -15.54 2.37
C ARG A 187 -17.41 -14.26 2.89
N VAL A 188 -17.03 -13.34 2.01
CA VAL A 188 -16.37 -12.10 2.41
C VAL A 188 -17.45 -11.07 2.79
N PRO A 189 -17.39 -10.48 3.99
CA PRO A 189 -18.36 -9.47 4.39
C PRO A 189 -18.20 -8.21 3.54
N VAL A 190 -19.34 -7.65 3.14
CA VAL A 190 -19.43 -6.34 2.47
C VAL A 190 -20.18 -5.39 3.40
N THR A 191 -19.50 -4.40 3.95
CA THR A 191 -20.08 -3.39 4.85
C THR A 191 -20.05 -2.01 4.20
N LYS A 192 -20.75 -1.03 4.79
CA LYS A 192 -20.67 0.38 4.39
C LYS A 192 -20.15 1.18 5.56
N LEU A 193 -19.18 2.04 5.30
CA LEU A 193 -18.58 2.90 6.30
C LEU A 193 -19.60 3.91 6.82
N ARG A 194 -19.68 4.06 8.14
CA ARG A 194 -20.46 5.12 8.78
C ARG A 194 -19.60 6.38 8.82
N ARG A 195 -20.20 7.55 8.54
CA ARG A 195 -19.49 8.84 8.63
C ARG A 195 -18.90 9.08 10.01
N SER A 196 -19.59 8.66 11.06
CA SER A 196 -19.09 8.78 12.44
C SER A 196 -17.79 8.03 12.67
N ALA A 197 -17.57 6.91 11.97
CA ALA A 197 -16.41 6.04 12.14
C ALA A 197 -15.13 6.58 11.51
N LEU A 198 -15.21 7.67 10.73
CA LEU A 198 -14.05 8.30 10.11
C LEU A 198 -13.20 8.98 11.18
N ASP A 199 -11.90 8.66 11.19
CA ASP A 199 -10.91 9.19 12.15
C ASP A 199 -11.34 9.10 13.63
N GLU A 200 -12.22 8.14 13.99
CA GLU A 200 -12.59 7.95 15.40
C GLU A 200 -11.31 7.68 16.22
N PRO A 201 -11.08 8.41 17.34
CA PRO A 201 -9.85 8.34 18.13
C PRO A 201 -9.46 6.95 18.65
N ASN A 202 -10.35 5.95 18.53
CA ASN A 202 -10.23 4.64 19.19
C ASN A 202 -10.02 3.44 18.24
N ALA A 203 -9.70 3.65 16.96
CA ALA A 203 -9.47 2.53 16.02
C ALA A 203 -8.00 2.12 15.85
N VAL A 204 -7.09 2.60 16.70
CA VAL A 204 -5.72 2.08 16.79
C VAL A 204 -5.67 1.11 17.95
N ASP A 205 -5.93 -0.17 17.67
CA ASP A 205 -5.71 -1.26 18.60
C ASP A 205 -4.18 -1.35 18.81
N TRP A 206 -3.67 -0.62 19.81
CA TRP A 206 -2.28 -0.73 20.28
C TRP A 206 -2.09 -2.08 20.97
N GLN A 207 -2.15 -3.17 20.21
CA GLN A 207 -1.61 -4.43 20.69
C GLN A 207 -0.08 -4.31 20.67
N ARG A 208 0.44 -3.94 21.84
CA ARG A 208 1.83 -4.10 22.25
C ARG A 208 2.28 -5.55 22.13
#